data_AF-A0A1Y3SXH7-F1
#
_entry.id   AF-A0A1Y3SXH7-F1
#
_cell.length_a   1.000
_cell.length_b   1.000
_cell.length_c   1.000
_cell.angle_alpha   90.00
_cell.angle_beta   90.00
_cell.angle_gamma   90.00
#
_symmetry.space_group_name_H-M   'P 1'
#
loop_
_entity.id
_entity.type
_entity.pdbx_description
1 polymer ?
#
loop_
_entity_poly.entity_id
_entity_poly.type
_entity_poly.pdbx_seq_one_letter_code
_entity_poly.pdbx_strand_id
1 'polypeptide(L)'
;MPILMGLNENNSEKVCYDIPHYPVYIRRGLLSHYLNYSAPNHWHDDIELIAVLSGEMEYSVNGEILALKKGQGLLVNAGQMHFGFSRKKTECDFICILLHPMLLSPLPSFEQDFILPVIRNQNFPYLFLHEETSWERAIYENQDLNIVKKMAEFINNNYMGKLSLADIAAAGAVGQSKCCKLFARFFFQTPTMYLTQHRLTKSMELLLNTDLPVIEIALSVGFGSASYYTETFRKWIGKTPSEFRKEGKFHSQ
;
A
#
# COMPACT_ATOMS: atom_id res chain seq x y z
N MET A 1 -18.90 11.61 19.73
CA MET A 1 -20.31 11.35 19.36
C MET A 1 -20.36 9.98 18.72
N PRO A 2 -21.43 9.19 18.95
CA PRO A 2 -21.57 7.91 18.28
C PRO A 2 -21.67 8.12 16.75
N ILE A 3 -21.08 7.21 15.99
CA ILE A 3 -21.20 7.15 14.53
C ILE A 3 -22.66 6.83 14.20
N LEU A 4 -23.29 7.71 13.43
CA LEU A 4 -24.60 7.47 12.82
C LEU A 4 -24.39 7.00 11.39
N MET A 5 -24.70 5.73 11.15
CA MET A 5 -24.73 5.16 9.81
C MET A 5 -26.03 5.58 9.11
N GLY A 6 -25.93 6.03 7.86
CA GLY A 6 -27.10 6.42 7.07
C GLY A 6 -27.76 5.19 6.46
N LEU A 7 -28.94 4.80 6.96
CA LEU A 7 -29.70 3.66 6.44
C LEU A 7 -30.98 4.12 5.71
N ASN A 8 -31.36 3.37 4.68
CA ASN A 8 -32.68 3.43 4.05
C ASN A 8 -33.70 2.56 4.81
N GLU A 9 -34.99 2.67 4.49
CA GLU A 9 -36.07 1.92 5.14
C GLU A 9 -35.91 0.39 5.06
N ASN A 10 -35.25 -0.10 4.01
CA ASN A 10 -34.95 -1.52 3.80
C ASN A 10 -33.62 -1.97 4.41
N ASN A 11 -33.03 -1.18 5.32
CA ASN A 11 -31.70 -1.37 5.92
C ASN A 11 -30.53 -1.38 4.92
N SER A 12 -30.71 -0.91 3.68
CA SER A 12 -29.55 -0.65 2.82
C SER A 12 -28.78 0.57 3.31
N GLU A 13 -27.45 0.48 3.31
CA GLU A 13 -26.58 1.60 3.67
C GLU A 13 -26.48 2.63 2.55
N LYS A 14 -26.54 3.92 2.92
CA LYS A 14 -26.18 5.04 2.05
C LYS A 14 -24.66 5.23 2.08
N VAL A 15 -23.96 4.39 1.32
CA VAL A 15 -22.50 4.41 1.27
C VAL A 15 -21.99 5.76 0.75
N CYS A 16 -21.18 6.44 1.56
CA CYS A 16 -20.55 7.70 1.22
C CYS A 16 -19.07 7.46 0.87
N TYR A 17 -18.80 7.19 -0.41
CA TYR A 17 -17.45 6.94 -0.91
C TYR A 17 -16.48 8.11 -0.65
N ASP A 18 -15.20 7.78 -0.51
CA ASP A 18 -14.17 8.74 -0.12
C ASP A 18 -13.84 9.77 -1.18
N ILE A 19 -13.94 9.36 -2.44
CA ILE A 19 -13.59 10.18 -3.59
C ILE A 19 -14.78 10.20 -4.55
N PRO A 20 -15.25 11.40 -4.97
CA PRO A 20 -16.27 11.52 -6.00
C PRO A 20 -15.87 10.72 -7.26
N HIS A 21 -16.76 9.86 -7.74
CA HIS A 21 -16.57 9.00 -8.92
C HIS A 21 -15.53 7.87 -8.79
N TYR A 22 -15.01 7.61 -7.58
CA TYR A 22 -14.21 6.42 -7.32
C TYR A 22 -14.82 5.65 -6.15
N PRO A 23 -15.59 4.57 -6.42
CA PRO A 23 -16.51 3.96 -5.45
C PRO A 23 -15.78 3.04 -4.47
N VAL A 24 -14.91 3.65 -3.66
CA VAL A 24 -14.15 3.04 -2.58
C VAL A 24 -14.42 3.82 -1.29
N TYR A 25 -14.63 3.10 -0.21
CA TYR A 25 -14.69 3.66 1.14
C TYR A 25 -13.70 2.91 2.02
N ILE A 26 -12.86 3.64 2.74
CA ILE A 26 -11.89 3.09 3.70
C ILE A 26 -12.01 3.88 5.00
N ARG A 27 -12.36 3.19 6.09
CA ARG A 27 -12.36 3.79 7.43
C ARG A 27 -11.72 2.88 8.45
N ARG A 28 -11.01 3.50 9.39
CA ARG A 28 -10.65 2.87 10.65
C ARG A 28 -11.74 3.15 11.66
N GLY A 29 -12.27 2.12 12.29
CA GLY A 29 -13.35 2.17 13.28
C GLY A 29 -12.90 1.69 14.65
N LEU A 30 -13.55 2.21 15.68
CA LEU A 30 -13.55 1.65 17.04
C LEU A 30 -14.98 1.24 17.38
N LEU A 31 -15.19 0.06 17.95
CA LEU A 31 -16.54 -0.38 18.32
C LEU A 31 -17.21 0.57 19.32
N SER A 32 -16.46 1.17 20.25
CA SER A 32 -16.99 2.16 21.20
C SER A 32 -17.57 3.41 20.54
N HIS A 33 -17.24 3.67 19.27
CA HIS A 33 -17.87 4.74 18.50
C HIS A 33 -19.30 4.39 18.08
N TYR A 34 -19.70 3.13 18.12
CA TYR A 34 -21.07 2.71 17.86
C TYR A 34 -21.85 2.59 19.16
N LEU A 35 -23.15 2.92 19.11
CA LEU A 35 -24.01 2.77 20.27
C LEU A 35 -24.01 1.30 20.74
N ASN A 36 -23.74 1.07 22.02
CA ASN A 36 -23.64 -0.26 22.61
C ASN A 36 -22.58 -1.18 22.00
N TYR A 37 -21.51 -0.63 21.40
CA TYR A 37 -20.46 -1.42 20.74
C TYR A 37 -21.02 -2.30 19.61
N SER A 38 -22.06 -1.83 18.91
CA SER A 38 -22.73 -2.56 17.84
C SER A 38 -23.05 -1.63 16.70
N ALA A 39 -22.55 -1.94 15.51
CA ALA A 39 -23.09 -1.36 14.29
C ALA A 39 -24.55 -1.80 14.11
N PRO A 40 -25.40 -0.99 13.44
CA PRO A 40 -26.73 -1.44 13.05
C PRO A 40 -26.60 -2.53 12.00
N ASN A 41 -27.54 -3.49 12.00
CA ASN A 41 -27.61 -4.52 10.97
C ASN A 41 -28.05 -3.90 9.63
N HIS A 42 -27.27 -4.12 8.56
CA HIS A 42 -27.48 -3.48 7.26
C HIS A 42 -26.95 -4.33 6.11
N TRP A 43 -27.15 -3.86 4.87
CA TRP A 43 -26.56 -4.44 3.65
C TRP A 43 -26.21 -3.33 2.64
N HIS A 44 -25.34 -3.64 1.68
CA HIS A 44 -24.98 -2.77 0.58
C HIS A 44 -24.50 -3.60 -0.63
N ASP A 45 -24.45 -2.99 -1.81
CA ASP A 45 -24.00 -3.65 -3.05
C ASP A 45 -22.47 -3.83 -3.13
N ASP A 46 -21.72 -3.18 -2.23
CA ASP A 46 -20.27 -3.30 -2.15
C ASP A 46 -19.83 -4.64 -1.54
N ILE A 47 -18.65 -5.10 -1.95
CA ILE A 47 -17.90 -6.12 -1.22
C ILE A 47 -17.25 -5.44 -0.02
N GLU A 48 -17.48 -5.96 1.18
CA GLU A 48 -16.87 -5.43 2.40
C GLU A 48 -15.66 -6.27 2.81
N LEU A 49 -14.58 -5.61 3.23
CA LEU A 49 -13.44 -6.21 3.91
C LEU A 49 -13.31 -5.60 5.31
N ILE A 50 -13.44 -6.46 6.32
CA ILE A 50 -13.18 -6.15 7.72
C ILE A 50 -11.84 -6.71 8.14
N ALA A 51 -11.09 -5.91 8.87
CA ALA A 51 -9.71 -6.14 9.21
C ALA A 51 -9.44 -5.76 10.68
N VAL A 52 -9.24 -6.73 11.58
CA VAL A 52 -9.05 -6.45 13.01
C VAL A 52 -7.58 -6.11 13.33
N LEU A 53 -7.34 -4.87 13.76
CA LEU A 53 -6.01 -4.36 14.11
C LEU A 53 -5.65 -4.64 15.58
N SER A 54 -6.62 -4.53 16.49
CA SER A 54 -6.46 -4.90 17.90
C SER A 54 -7.81 -5.19 18.57
N GLY A 55 -7.77 -5.93 19.69
CA GLY A 55 -8.97 -6.37 20.39
C GLY A 55 -9.66 -7.56 19.71
N GLU A 56 -10.97 -7.68 19.97
CA GLU A 56 -11.84 -8.73 19.43
C GLU A 56 -13.26 -8.19 19.17
N MET A 57 -13.92 -8.73 18.16
CA MET A 57 -15.34 -8.47 17.87
C MET A 57 -16.06 -9.75 17.46
N GLU A 58 -17.38 -9.73 17.60
CA GLU A 58 -18.28 -10.66 16.92
C GLU A 58 -18.75 -10.00 15.63
N TYR A 59 -18.87 -10.78 14.55
CA TYR A 59 -19.37 -10.31 13.26
C TYR A 59 -20.52 -11.20 12.82
N SER A 60 -21.69 -10.61 12.56
CA SER A 60 -22.81 -11.36 12.01
C SER A 60 -22.85 -11.23 10.50
N VAL A 61 -23.05 -12.35 9.79
CA VAL A 61 -23.39 -12.38 8.37
C VAL A 61 -24.58 -13.30 8.19
N ASN A 62 -25.71 -12.77 7.72
CA ASN A 62 -26.98 -13.48 7.55
C ASN A 62 -27.42 -14.30 8.79
N GLY A 63 -27.09 -13.81 10.00
CA GLY A 63 -27.44 -14.45 11.27
C GLY A 63 -26.42 -15.48 11.79
N GLU A 64 -25.46 -15.91 10.96
CA GLU A 64 -24.28 -16.62 11.46
C GLU A 64 -23.38 -15.64 12.22
N ILE A 65 -22.73 -16.10 13.29
CA ILE A 65 -21.89 -15.25 14.15
C ILE A 65 -20.47 -15.80 14.17
N LEU A 66 -19.54 -14.95 13.76
CA LEU A 66 -18.12 -15.24 13.66
C LEU A 66 -17.36 -14.44 14.72
N ALA A 67 -16.37 -15.06 15.36
CA ALA A 67 -15.47 -14.36 16.27
C ALA A 67 -14.21 -13.92 15.50
N LEU A 68 -13.93 -12.61 15.51
CA LEU A 68 -12.74 -12.04 14.90
C LEU A 68 -11.82 -11.48 15.99
N LYS A 69 -10.54 -11.86 15.95
CA LYS A 69 -9.49 -11.32 16.82
C LYS A 69 -8.44 -10.60 15.99
N LYS A 70 -7.53 -9.88 16.65
CA LYS A 70 -6.35 -9.25 16.03
C LYS A 70 -5.72 -10.14 14.94
N GLY A 71 -5.48 -9.55 13.76
CA GLY A 71 -4.84 -10.20 12.63
C GLY A 71 -5.76 -11.09 11.79
N GLN A 72 -7.03 -11.22 12.18
CA GLN A 72 -8.07 -11.86 11.38
C GLN A 72 -8.93 -10.80 10.67
N GLY A 73 -9.65 -11.26 9.66
CA GLY A 73 -10.63 -10.45 8.97
C GLY A 73 -11.71 -11.27 8.31
N LEU A 74 -12.56 -10.56 7.58
CA LEU A 74 -13.70 -11.12 6.90
C LEU A 74 -13.89 -10.36 5.60
N LEU A 75 -14.01 -11.08 4.49
CA LEU A 75 -14.55 -10.50 3.26
C LEU A 75 -16.02 -10.89 3.18
N VAL A 76 -16.92 -9.93 3.26
CA VAL A 76 -18.35 -10.13 3.11
C VAL A 76 -18.73 -9.81 1.67
N ASN A 77 -19.50 -10.71 1.06
CA ASN A 77 -19.90 -10.57 -0.32
C ASN A 77 -20.97 -9.48 -0.48
N ALA A 78 -21.22 -9.05 -1.72
CA ALA A 78 -22.22 -8.03 -2.01
C ALA A 78 -23.64 -8.49 -1.58
N GLY A 79 -24.43 -7.54 -1.06
CA GLY A 79 -25.84 -7.73 -0.73
C GLY A 79 -26.15 -8.61 0.49
N GLN A 80 -25.14 -8.97 1.29
CA GLN A 80 -25.37 -9.77 2.51
C GLN A 80 -25.78 -8.88 3.68
N MET A 81 -26.69 -9.35 4.54
CA MET A 81 -27.00 -8.66 5.81
C MET A 81 -25.87 -8.90 6.80
N HIS A 82 -25.29 -7.84 7.36
CA HIS A 82 -24.17 -7.98 8.28
C HIS A 82 -24.04 -6.82 9.28
N PHE A 83 -23.27 -7.06 10.34
CA PHE A 83 -22.81 -6.05 11.30
C PHE A 83 -21.76 -6.59 12.26
N GLY A 84 -20.82 -5.72 12.67
CA GLY A 84 -19.87 -5.97 13.75
C GLY A 84 -20.37 -5.49 15.11
N PHE A 85 -20.11 -6.26 16.17
CA PHE A 85 -20.52 -5.93 17.53
C PHE A 85 -19.64 -6.58 18.61
N SER A 86 -19.78 -6.14 19.87
CA SER A 86 -19.19 -6.80 21.04
C SER A 86 -20.21 -6.97 22.16
N ARG A 87 -20.62 -8.22 22.44
CA ARG A 87 -21.53 -8.53 23.56
C ARG A 87 -20.92 -8.18 24.92
N LYS A 88 -19.61 -8.36 25.04
CA LYS A 88 -18.84 -8.02 26.26
C LYS A 88 -18.60 -6.52 26.40
N LYS A 89 -18.96 -5.70 25.40
CA LYS A 89 -18.62 -4.27 25.31
C LYS A 89 -17.12 -4.00 25.43
N THR A 90 -16.34 -4.92 24.87
CA THR A 90 -14.89 -4.78 24.72
C THR A 90 -14.58 -3.97 23.47
N GLU A 91 -13.48 -3.21 23.54
CA GLU A 91 -13.03 -2.42 22.41
C GLU A 91 -12.48 -3.32 21.29
N CYS A 92 -12.71 -2.89 20.06
CA CYS A 92 -12.06 -3.44 18.89
C CYS A 92 -11.70 -2.31 17.93
N ASP A 93 -10.45 -2.33 17.47
CA ASP A 93 -9.90 -1.42 16.48
C ASP A 93 -9.75 -2.17 15.16
N PHE A 94 -10.39 -1.64 14.12
CA PHE A 94 -10.53 -2.34 12.86
C PHE A 94 -10.51 -1.39 11.66
N ILE A 95 -10.24 -1.94 10.49
CA ILE A 95 -10.43 -1.26 9.20
C ILE A 95 -11.65 -1.91 8.53
N CYS A 96 -12.53 -1.07 7.99
CA CYS A 96 -13.61 -1.44 7.08
C CYS A 96 -13.28 -0.83 5.70
N ILE A 97 -13.32 -1.66 4.67
CA ILE A 97 -13.14 -1.27 3.28
C ILE A 97 -14.36 -1.73 2.51
N LEU A 98 -15.03 -0.82 1.80
CA LEU A 98 -16.09 -1.15 0.85
C LEU A 98 -15.58 -0.92 -0.57
N LEU A 99 -15.74 -1.94 -1.41
CA LEU A 99 -15.35 -1.92 -2.82
C LEU A 99 -16.56 -2.21 -3.69
N HIS A 100 -16.98 -1.23 -4.48
CA HIS A 100 -18.07 -1.45 -5.43
C HIS A 100 -17.63 -2.44 -6.53
N PRO A 101 -18.45 -3.43 -6.91
CA PRO A 101 -18.08 -4.47 -7.88
C PRO A 101 -17.58 -3.97 -9.24
N MET A 102 -18.03 -2.79 -9.68
CA MET A 102 -17.54 -2.11 -10.90
C MET A 102 -16.02 -1.91 -10.92
N LEU A 103 -15.35 -1.89 -9.76
CA LEU A 103 -13.89 -1.81 -9.67
C LEU A 103 -13.17 -3.10 -10.11
N LEU A 104 -13.86 -4.24 -10.09
CA LEU A 104 -13.29 -5.54 -10.48
C LEU A 104 -13.23 -5.71 -12.00
N SER A 105 -14.17 -5.10 -12.72
CA SER A 105 -14.13 -5.05 -14.18
C SER A 105 -14.95 -3.87 -14.70
N PRO A 106 -14.38 -3.01 -15.56
CA PRO A 106 -15.14 -1.95 -16.23
C PRO A 106 -15.94 -2.47 -17.44
N LEU A 107 -15.78 -3.74 -17.83
CA LEU A 107 -16.44 -4.35 -19.00
C LEU A 107 -17.67 -5.15 -18.56
N PRO A 108 -18.90 -4.79 -18.98
CA PRO A 108 -20.12 -5.45 -18.54
C PRO A 108 -20.17 -6.96 -18.83
N SER A 109 -19.59 -7.41 -19.95
CA SER A 109 -19.54 -8.85 -20.27
C SER A 109 -18.67 -9.62 -19.28
N PHE A 110 -17.52 -9.06 -18.89
CA PHE A 110 -16.65 -9.68 -17.89
C PHE A 110 -17.27 -9.65 -16.50
N GLU A 111 -17.96 -8.56 -16.16
CA GLU A 111 -18.72 -8.48 -14.92
C GLU A 111 -19.78 -9.60 -14.88
N GLN A 112 -20.57 -9.75 -15.95
CA GLN A 112 -21.63 -10.74 -16.05
C GLN A 112 -21.12 -12.18 -15.97
N ASP A 113 -20.00 -12.48 -16.63
CA ASP A 113 -19.51 -13.85 -16.78
C ASP A 113 -18.58 -14.29 -15.65
N PHE A 114 -17.85 -13.36 -14.99
CA PHE A 114 -16.82 -13.70 -14.02
C PHE A 114 -17.01 -13.08 -12.63
N ILE A 115 -17.69 -11.92 -12.52
CA ILE A 115 -17.83 -11.21 -11.24
C ILE A 115 -19.17 -11.55 -10.58
N LEU A 116 -20.29 -11.30 -11.27
CA LEU A 116 -21.64 -11.54 -10.74
C LEU A 116 -21.86 -12.96 -10.23
N PRO A 117 -21.36 -14.04 -10.88
CA PRO A 117 -21.53 -15.40 -10.38
C PRO A 117 -20.85 -15.62 -9.03
N VAL A 118 -19.76 -14.91 -8.74
CA VAL A 118 -19.08 -14.98 -7.44
C VAL A 118 -19.80 -14.09 -6.44
N ILE A 119 -20.10 -12.84 -6.80
CA ILE A 119 -20.58 -11.88 -5.81
C ILE A 119 -22.05 -12.05 -5.43
N ARG A 120 -22.85 -12.69 -6.29
CA ARG A 120 -24.25 -13.04 -6.02
C ARG A 120 -24.43 -14.48 -5.55
N ASN A 121 -23.34 -15.21 -5.29
CA ASN A 121 -23.43 -16.58 -4.83
C ASN A 121 -23.90 -16.63 -3.36
N GLN A 122 -25.15 -17.03 -3.16
CA GLN A 122 -25.75 -17.15 -1.82
C GLN A 122 -25.08 -18.22 -0.95
N ASN A 123 -24.39 -19.19 -1.55
CA ASN A 123 -23.63 -20.20 -0.81
C ASN A 123 -22.21 -19.72 -0.45
N PHE A 124 -21.84 -18.51 -0.85
CA PHE A 124 -20.57 -17.87 -0.52
C PHE A 124 -20.80 -16.45 0.00
N PRO A 125 -21.46 -16.30 1.16
CA PRO A 125 -21.79 -15.00 1.74
C PRO A 125 -20.56 -14.29 2.30
N TYR A 126 -19.52 -15.02 2.69
CA TYR A 126 -18.28 -14.45 3.18
C TYR A 126 -17.09 -15.39 3.00
N LEU A 127 -15.89 -14.83 3.10
CA LEU A 127 -14.62 -15.54 3.25
C LEU A 127 -13.96 -15.10 4.55
N PHE A 128 -13.73 -16.03 5.47
CA PHE A 128 -12.98 -15.77 6.69
C PHE A 128 -11.49 -15.68 6.37
N LEU A 129 -10.84 -14.61 6.82
CA LEU A 129 -9.40 -14.40 6.62
C LEU A 129 -8.67 -14.78 7.91
N HIS A 130 -7.94 -15.88 7.84
CA HIS A 130 -7.17 -16.43 8.93
C HIS A 130 -5.77 -15.81 9.01
N GLU A 131 -5.29 -15.63 10.23
CA GLU A 131 -3.92 -15.15 10.49
C GLU A 131 -2.84 -16.10 9.92
N GLU A 132 -3.16 -17.40 9.81
CA GLU A 132 -2.23 -18.45 9.41
C GLU A 132 -2.06 -18.57 7.89
N THR A 133 -2.97 -17.99 7.11
CA THR A 133 -2.85 -17.99 5.65
C THR A 133 -1.86 -16.90 5.22
N SER A 134 -0.77 -17.30 4.56
CA SER A 134 0.39 -16.44 4.30
C SER A 134 0.09 -15.18 3.48
N TRP A 135 -0.86 -15.24 2.55
CA TRP A 135 -1.27 -14.08 1.73
C TRP A 135 -2.29 -13.19 2.47
N GLU A 136 -3.14 -13.76 3.33
CA GLU A 136 -4.11 -12.99 4.14
C GLU A 136 -3.38 -12.09 5.13
N ARG A 137 -2.36 -12.60 5.83
CA ARG A 137 -1.48 -11.78 6.70
C ARG A 137 -0.76 -10.65 5.93
N ALA A 138 -0.43 -10.86 4.66
CA ALA A 138 0.25 -9.86 3.83
C ALA A 138 -0.62 -8.65 3.47
N ILE A 139 -1.95 -8.78 3.57
CA ILE A 139 -2.90 -7.66 3.42
C ILE A 139 -2.73 -6.66 4.58
N TYR A 140 -2.42 -7.16 5.78
CA TYR A 140 -2.34 -6.36 7.01
C TYR A 140 -0.94 -5.82 7.27
N GLU A 141 0.08 -6.64 7.09
CA GLU A 141 1.44 -6.32 7.53
C GLU A 141 2.47 -6.97 6.61
N ASN A 142 2.71 -6.40 5.43
CA ASN A 142 3.95 -6.72 4.72
C ASN A 142 5.12 -5.98 5.39
N GLN A 143 5.53 -6.49 6.57
CA GLN A 143 6.61 -5.94 7.38
C GLN A 143 7.89 -5.76 6.55
N ASP A 144 8.20 -6.73 5.70
CA ASP A 144 9.34 -6.70 4.78
C ASP A 144 9.23 -5.53 3.78
N LEU A 145 8.05 -5.27 3.21
CA LEU A 145 7.79 -4.11 2.34
C LEU A 145 7.86 -2.79 3.10
N ASN A 146 7.33 -2.72 4.32
CA ASN A 146 7.42 -1.52 5.14
C ASN A 146 8.87 -1.21 5.54
N ILE A 147 9.66 -2.23 5.88
CA ILE A 147 11.10 -2.10 6.17
C ILE A 147 11.83 -1.60 4.92
N VAL A 148 11.62 -2.21 3.75
CA VAL A 148 12.33 -1.81 2.53
C VAL A 148 11.93 -0.40 2.05
N LYS A 149 10.66 0.00 2.24
CA LYS A 149 10.21 1.38 1.98
C LYS A 149 10.95 2.39 2.84
N LYS A 150 11.06 2.15 4.16
CA LYS A 150 11.83 3.01 5.08
C LYS A 150 13.30 3.14 4.66
N MET A 151 13.93 2.04 4.25
CA MET A 151 15.30 2.06 3.75
C MET A 151 15.45 2.84 2.43
N ALA A 152 14.48 2.72 1.52
CA ALA A 152 14.46 3.47 0.26
C ALA A 152 14.20 4.97 0.47
N GLU A 153 13.26 5.33 1.35
CA GLU A 153 13.02 6.72 1.77
C GLU A 153 14.25 7.34 2.42
N PHE A 154 14.94 6.59 3.27
CA PHE A 154 16.20 7.03 3.86
C PHE A 154 17.26 7.33 2.79
N ILE A 155 17.40 6.47 1.78
CA ILE A 155 18.28 6.74 0.63
C ILE A 155 17.85 8.02 -0.09
N ASN A 156 16.57 8.15 -0.45
CA ASN A 156 16.05 9.31 -1.18
C ASN A 156 16.29 10.64 -0.44
N ASN A 157 16.23 10.62 0.90
CA ASN A 157 16.42 11.83 1.70
C ASN A 157 17.89 12.15 2.01
N ASN A 158 18.80 11.17 1.90
CA ASN A 158 20.18 11.31 2.35
C ASN A 158 21.23 11.05 1.26
N TYR A 159 20.83 10.76 0.01
CA TYR A 159 21.72 10.28 -1.05
C TYR A 159 22.96 11.14 -1.31
N MET A 160 22.90 12.44 -1.04
CA MET A 160 24.03 13.37 -1.24
C MET A 160 25.18 13.09 -0.27
N GLY A 161 24.90 12.52 0.90
CA GLY A 161 25.88 12.23 1.94
C GLY A 161 26.66 10.93 1.73
N LYS A 162 27.67 10.70 2.57
CA LYS A 162 28.34 9.39 2.67
C LYS A 162 27.39 8.40 3.36
N LEU A 163 26.85 7.47 2.58
CA LEU A 163 25.94 6.42 3.04
C LEU A 163 26.65 5.06 2.98
N SER A 164 26.70 4.36 4.11
CA SER A 164 27.13 2.97 4.18
C SER A 164 25.93 2.01 4.12
N LEU A 165 26.21 0.74 3.83
CA LEU A 165 25.20 -0.33 3.93
C LEU A 165 24.64 -0.45 5.35
N ALA A 166 25.46 -0.16 6.37
CA ALA A 166 25.03 -0.18 7.77
C ALA A 166 23.98 0.92 8.05
N ASP A 167 24.16 2.12 7.50
CA ASP A 167 23.20 3.22 7.66
C ASP A 167 21.86 2.88 7.01
N ILE A 168 21.89 2.33 5.81
CA ILE A 168 20.67 1.91 5.09
C ILE A 168 19.96 0.81 5.88
N ALA A 169 20.69 -0.19 6.38
CA ALA A 169 20.11 -1.27 7.17
C ALA A 169 19.51 -0.76 8.50
N ALA A 170 20.18 0.18 9.16
CA ALA A 170 19.72 0.81 10.40
C ALA A 170 18.41 1.58 10.22
N ALA A 171 18.19 2.24 9.08
CA ALA A 171 16.92 2.91 8.77
C ALA A 171 15.73 1.94 8.71
N GLY A 172 15.99 0.67 8.35
CA GLY A 172 15.02 -0.41 8.38
C GLY A 172 14.93 -1.15 9.73
N ALA A 173 15.73 -0.77 10.73
CA ALA A 173 15.91 -1.51 11.99
C ALA A 173 16.29 -3.00 11.77
N VAL A 174 17.13 -3.28 10.77
CA VAL A 174 17.56 -4.65 10.41
C VAL A 174 19.07 -4.75 10.25
N GLY A 175 19.60 -5.98 10.30
CA GLY A 175 20.99 -6.25 9.95
C GLY A 175 21.24 -6.17 8.43
N GLN A 176 22.50 -5.92 8.04
CA GLN A 176 22.93 -5.75 6.65
C GLN A 176 22.54 -6.93 5.74
N SER A 177 22.59 -8.17 6.24
CA SER A 177 22.18 -9.36 5.49
C SER A 177 20.70 -9.33 5.09
N LYS A 178 19.81 -8.93 6.02
CA LYS A 178 18.38 -8.78 5.72
C LYS A 178 18.13 -7.61 4.79
N CYS A 179 18.84 -6.49 4.96
CA CYS A 179 18.80 -5.35 4.03
C CYS A 179 19.08 -5.80 2.58
N CYS A 180 20.19 -6.51 2.34
CA CYS A 180 20.51 -7.04 1.00
C CYS A 180 19.43 -7.98 0.45
N LYS A 181 18.91 -8.90 1.28
CA LYS A 181 17.82 -9.81 0.86
C LYS A 181 16.55 -9.04 0.46
N LEU A 182 16.19 -7.99 1.19
CA LEU A 182 15.01 -7.18 0.91
C LEU A 182 15.18 -6.37 -0.38
N PHE A 183 16.31 -5.70 -0.59
CA PHE A 183 16.55 -4.99 -1.85
C PHE A 183 16.61 -5.94 -3.06
N ALA A 184 17.20 -7.13 -2.91
CA ALA A 184 17.19 -8.13 -3.97
C ALA A 184 15.77 -8.63 -4.29
N ARG A 185 14.92 -8.80 -3.27
CA ARG A 185 13.53 -9.24 -3.43
C ARG A 185 12.63 -8.18 -4.07
N PHE A 186 12.71 -6.92 -3.61
CA PHE A 186 11.74 -5.87 -3.99
C PHE A 186 12.22 -4.94 -5.10
N PHE A 187 13.53 -4.75 -5.23
CA PHE A 187 14.12 -3.86 -6.23
C PHE A 187 15.00 -4.59 -7.25
N PHE A 188 15.14 -5.92 -7.12
CA PHE A 188 16.00 -6.76 -7.98
C PHE A 188 17.45 -6.28 -8.07
N GLN A 189 17.95 -5.66 -7.00
CA GLN A 189 19.29 -5.08 -6.96
C GLN A 189 19.84 -5.02 -5.52
N THR A 190 21.12 -4.67 -5.37
CA THR A 190 21.71 -4.42 -4.04
C THR A 190 21.32 -3.03 -3.52
N PRO A 191 21.36 -2.78 -2.20
CA PRO A 191 21.11 -1.44 -1.63
C PRO A 191 22.07 -0.38 -2.18
N THR A 192 23.33 -0.76 -2.40
CA THR A 192 24.37 0.11 -2.98
C THR A 192 24.10 0.45 -4.44
N MET A 193 23.56 -0.50 -5.22
CA MET A 193 23.18 -0.26 -6.60
C MET A 193 21.97 0.66 -6.68
N TYR A 194 20.98 0.45 -5.81
CA TYR A 194 19.81 1.31 -5.71
C TYR A 194 20.21 2.77 -5.41
N LEU A 195 21.09 2.98 -4.42
CA LEU A 195 21.65 4.31 -4.12
C LEU A 195 22.37 4.90 -5.35
N THR A 196 23.21 4.12 -6.02
CA THR A 196 23.95 4.57 -7.21
C THR A 196 23.02 5.00 -8.33
N GLN A 197 21.99 4.19 -8.64
CA GLN A 197 20.97 4.54 -9.61
C GLN A 197 20.24 5.82 -9.24
N HIS A 198 19.83 5.97 -7.97
CA HIS A 198 19.16 7.18 -7.51
C HIS A 198 20.02 8.43 -7.74
N ARG A 199 21.31 8.37 -7.40
CA ARG A 199 22.27 9.46 -7.65
C ARG A 199 22.45 9.76 -9.14
N LEU A 200 22.51 8.73 -9.98
CA LEU A 200 22.59 8.90 -11.43
C LEU A 200 21.34 9.61 -11.95
N THR A 201 20.14 9.20 -11.53
CA THR A 201 18.87 9.85 -11.89
C THR A 201 18.87 11.33 -11.51
N LYS A 202 19.27 11.65 -10.27
CA LYS A 202 19.40 13.05 -9.84
C LYS A 202 20.45 13.83 -10.63
N SER A 203 21.54 13.19 -11.01
CA SER A 203 22.54 13.83 -11.86
C SER A 203 22.02 14.11 -13.28
N MET A 204 21.17 13.23 -13.85
CA MET A 204 20.54 13.46 -15.15
C MET A 204 19.60 14.66 -15.12
N GLU A 205 18.79 14.80 -14.06
CA GLU A 205 17.95 15.99 -13.85
C GLU A 205 18.80 17.27 -13.85
N LEU A 206 19.92 17.30 -13.12
CA LEU A 206 20.81 18.47 -13.09
C LEU A 206 21.52 18.72 -14.42
N LEU A 207 21.93 17.66 -15.13
CA LEU A 207 22.58 17.76 -16.45
C LEU A 207 21.67 18.41 -17.49
N LEU A 208 20.37 18.13 -17.44
CA LEU A 208 19.39 18.66 -18.39
C LEU A 208 18.94 20.09 -18.03
N ASN A 209 18.83 20.39 -16.74
CA ASN A 209 18.18 21.63 -16.28
C ASN A 209 19.16 22.71 -15.81
N THR A 210 20.48 22.45 -15.81
CA THR A 210 21.49 23.40 -15.32
C THR A 210 22.75 23.41 -16.20
N ASP A 211 23.56 24.45 -16.02
CA ASP A 211 24.90 24.59 -16.61
C ASP A 211 26.04 24.23 -15.66
N LEU A 212 25.73 23.66 -14.49
CA LEU A 212 26.71 23.30 -13.47
C LEU A 212 27.83 22.42 -14.06
N PRO A 213 29.11 22.63 -13.71
CA PRO A 213 30.18 21.73 -14.15
C PRO A 213 29.90 20.27 -13.78
N VAL A 214 30.28 19.33 -14.65
CA VAL A 214 30.06 17.88 -14.41
C VAL A 214 30.66 17.40 -13.08
N ILE A 215 31.80 17.97 -12.69
CA ILE A 215 32.44 17.71 -11.40
C ILE A 215 31.58 18.16 -10.22
N GLU A 216 30.93 19.33 -10.31
CA GLU A 216 30.03 19.83 -9.26
C GLU A 216 28.77 18.98 -9.17
N ILE A 217 28.20 18.59 -10.31
CA ILE A 217 27.05 17.66 -10.34
C ILE A 217 27.41 16.35 -9.64
N ALA A 218 28.55 15.74 -10.00
CA ALA A 218 29.02 14.50 -9.39
C ALA A 218 29.12 14.59 -7.87
N LEU A 219 29.74 15.66 -7.36
CA LEU A 219 29.90 15.87 -5.92
C LEU A 219 28.57 16.18 -5.23
N SER A 220 27.72 17.02 -5.84
CA SER A 220 26.43 17.42 -5.27
C SER A 220 25.44 16.25 -5.13
N VAL A 221 25.49 15.27 -6.04
CA VAL A 221 24.67 14.06 -5.95
C VAL A 221 25.32 12.95 -5.12
N GLY A 222 26.47 13.22 -4.49
CA GLY A 222 27.09 12.32 -3.51
C GLY A 222 28.07 11.29 -4.07
N PHE A 223 28.59 11.46 -5.29
CA PHE A 223 29.73 10.65 -5.76
C PHE A 223 31.03 11.14 -5.11
N GLY A 224 31.92 10.20 -4.77
CA GLY A 224 33.22 10.53 -4.15
C GLY A 224 34.25 11.12 -5.11
N SER A 225 34.07 10.96 -6.43
CA SER A 225 34.92 11.59 -7.44
C SER A 225 34.20 11.71 -8.79
N ALA A 226 34.60 12.71 -9.59
CA ALA A 226 34.06 12.91 -10.94
C ALA A 226 34.44 11.77 -11.90
N SER A 227 35.62 11.16 -11.72
CA SER A 227 36.07 10.04 -12.56
C SER A 227 35.21 8.80 -12.33
N TYR A 228 34.96 8.44 -11.06
CA TYR A 228 34.10 7.30 -10.71
C TYR A 228 32.65 7.54 -11.17
N TYR A 229 32.15 8.77 -10.99
CA TYR A 229 30.86 9.18 -11.52
C TYR A 229 30.77 9.00 -13.04
N THR A 230 31.73 9.52 -13.79
CA THR A 230 31.72 9.48 -15.27
C THR A 230 31.77 8.05 -15.80
N GLU A 231 32.61 7.20 -15.20
CA GLU A 231 32.69 5.79 -15.55
C GLU A 231 31.36 5.07 -15.26
N THR A 232 30.79 5.31 -14.08
CA THR A 232 29.52 4.71 -13.66
C THR A 232 28.37 5.18 -14.54
N PHE A 233 28.31 6.48 -14.84
CA PHE A 233 27.30 7.08 -15.70
C PHE A 233 27.37 6.49 -17.12
N ARG A 234 28.58 6.38 -17.70
CA ARG A 234 28.77 5.74 -19.02
C ARG A 234 28.37 4.28 -19.02
N LYS A 235 28.68 3.54 -17.96
CA LYS A 235 28.28 2.14 -17.82
C LYS A 235 26.75 1.97 -17.80
N TRP A 236 26.04 2.88 -17.14
CA TRP A 236 24.59 2.82 -16.97
C TRP A 236 23.79 3.40 -18.14
N ILE A 237 24.26 4.51 -18.70
CA ILE A 237 23.53 5.31 -19.70
C ILE A 237 24.09 5.09 -21.12
N GLY A 238 25.26 4.49 -21.25
CA GLY A 238 25.94 4.23 -22.53
C GLY A 238 26.73 5.43 -23.08
N LYS A 239 26.68 6.59 -22.41
CA LYS A 239 27.32 7.86 -22.83
C LYS A 239 27.93 8.57 -21.64
N THR A 240 28.88 9.48 -21.87
CA THR A 240 29.41 10.33 -20.80
C THR A 240 28.38 11.39 -20.38
N PRO A 241 28.48 11.94 -19.15
CA PRO A 241 27.61 13.03 -18.68
C PRO A 241 27.59 14.24 -19.63
N SER A 242 28.75 14.61 -20.19
CA SER A 242 28.88 15.74 -21.11
C SER A 242 28.17 15.48 -22.45
N GLU A 243 28.30 14.27 -23.00
CA GLU A 243 27.58 13.86 -24.22
C GLU A 243 26.07 13.86 -23.98
N PHE A 244 25.62 13.28 -22.86
CA PHE A 244 24.21 13.25 -22.46
C PHE A 244 23.62 14.66 -22.34
N ARG A 245 24.33 15.59 -21.68
CA ARG A 245 23.92 17.01 -21.59
C ARG A 245 23.77 17.63 -22.96
N LYS A 246 24.76 17.46 -23.83
CA LYS A 246 24.78 18.05 -25.16
C LYS A 246 23.55 17.59 -25.95
N GLU A 247 23.28 16.28 -25.98
CA GLU A 247 22.13 15.72 -26.68
C GLU A 247 20.78 16.19 -26.14
N GLY A 248 20.62 16.24 -24.81
CA GLY A 248 19.37 16.70 -24.19
C GLY A 248 19.02 18.15 -24.56
N LYS A 249 20.04 19.02 -24.65
CA LYS A 249 19.86 20.42 -25.09
C LYS A 249 19.54 20.58 -26.58
N PHE A 250 19.91 19.61 -27.41
CA PHE A 250 19.55 19.62 -28.84
C PHE A 250 18.09 19.23 -29.10
N HIS A 251 17.46 18.46 -28.20
CA HIS A 251 16.06 18.03 -28.35
C HIS A 251 15.05 18.96 -27.66
N SER A 252 15.54 19.95 -26.92
CA SER A 252 14.73 20.95 -26.20
C SER A 252 14.79 22.35 -26.83
N GLN A 253 15.41 22.46 -28.02
CA GLN A 253 15.33 23.60 -28.94
C GLN A 253 14.41 23.24 -30.11
#